data_AF-A0AA35UWE3-F1
#
_entry.id   AF-A0AA35UWE3-F1
#
_cell.length_a   1.000
_cell.length_b   1.000
_cell.length_c   1.000
_cell.angle_alpha   90.00
_cell.angle_beta   90.00
_cell.angle_gamma   90.00
#
_symmetry.space_group_name_H-M   'P 1'
#
loop_
_entity.id
_entity.type
_entity.pdbx_description
1 polymer ?
#
loop_
_entity_poly.entity_id
_entity_poly.type
_entity_poly.pdbx_seq_one_letter_code
_entity_poly.pdbx_strand_id
1 'polypeptide(L)'
;MTSTNATHRFIGFFDDCEDGVARGWAFDRLPPHAVAKLHVLIDNQEVAQILCDAERPDVANALGLGSSKVGFEFHIPDAFIDGDKHTIAFRFSDRLAVPYSAAPEGDAPKDVHTFVGYIRPTYQGFVDGIKQGVLRGWVVQSQRGGPKMGGVTVALSANGTNLGQLKADRYRGDVAAVLGCDPNCGFEYIIPQRLRGSTPREYRVVVMPEKTELDGSPFVTSIANDQLETRLVDIADTIDALQKELTRLRTEIRNVIPQPGFNLGDYDTWARRYYADLRSRVSIAREAAPLKSKPLVSVLVPTYKPLMSDFEAAIQSVIGQTYPHWELIIVDDGAKSAEVAERIKQYGEQDSRIRAITLKKKPGDRRRHECGHGSRDGRIYCLL
;
A
#
# COMPACT_ATOMS: atom_id res chain seq x y z
N MET A 1 -49.97 -30.21 44.40
CA MET A 1 -50.29 -31.46 43.71
C MET A 1 -50.23 -31.24 42.22
N THR A 2 -49.14 -31.66 41.58
CA THR A 2 -49.13 -32.16 40.19
C THR A 2 -47.91 -33.09 40.10
N SER A 3 -48.23 -34.34 39.82
CA SER A 3 -47.38 -35.51 39.87
C SER A 3 -46.69 -35.71 38.53
N THR A 4 -45.35 -35.79 38.51
CA THR A 4 -44.54 -36.47 37.47
C THR A 4 -43.07 -36.46 37.91
N ASN A 5 -42.65 -37.37 38.80
CA ASN A 5 -41.21 -37.54 39.09
C ASN A 5 -40.83 -38.90 39.70
N ALA A 6 -41.45 -39.98 39.23
CA ALA A 6 -40.72 -41.23 39.01
C ALA A 6 -40.37 -41.20 37.51
N THR A 7 -39.16 -41.46 37.01
CA THR A 7 -38.72 -42.83 36.68
C THR A 7 -37.33 -42.85 35.98
N HIS A 8 -36.36 -42.00 36.35
CA HIS A 8 -35.04 -42.04 35.68
C HIS A 8 -33.89 -42.14 36.68
N ARG A 9 -33.10 -43.23 36.54
CA ARG A 9 -31.95 -43.55 37.39
C ARG A 9 -30.88 -42.47 37.29
N PHE A 10 -30.67 -41.93 36.10
CA PHE A 10 -29.72 -40.87 35.87
C PHE A 10 -30.43 -39.52 35.74
N ILE A 11 -29.81 -38.46 36.25
CA ILE A 11 -30.19 -37.07 35.96
C ILE A 11 -29.00 -36.41 35.31
N GLY A 12 -29.27 -35.53 34.36
CA GLY A 12 -28.30 -34.56 33.93
C GLY A 12 -28.96 -33.42 33.20
N PHE A 13 -28.13 -32.44 32.87
CA PHE A 13 -28.49 -31.31 32.05
C PHE A 13 -27.29 -30.91 31.22
N PHE A 14 -27.54 -30.63 29.94
CA PHE A 14 -26.55 -30.05 29.05
C PHE A 14 -26.67 -28.53 29.13
N ASP A 15 -25.60 -27.84 29.51
CA ASP A 15 -25.61 -26.40 29.79
C ASP A 15 -25.40 -25.59 28.50
N ASP A 16 -24.24 -25.78 27.84
CA ASP A 16 -23.85 -25.02 26.65
C ASP A 16 -22.85 -25.77 25.75
N CYS A 17 -22.73 -25.27 24.52
CA CYS A 17 -21.74 -25.70 23.53
C CYS A 17 -21.07 -24.47 22.90
N GLU A 18 -20.03 -23.95 23.53
CA GLU A 18 -19.35 -22.73 23.09
C GLU A 18 -17.84 -22.96 22.88
N ASP A 19 -17.29 -22.33 21.85
CA ASP A 19 -15.85 -22.37 21.51
C ASP A 19 -15.26 -23.80 21.46
N GLY A 20 -16.02 -24.74 20.91
CA GLY A 20 -15.61 -26.14 20.78
C GLY A 20 -15.59 -26.90 22.11
N VAL A 21 -16.25 -26.39 23.15
CA VAL A 21 -16.45 -27.05 24.44
C VAL A 21 -17.93 -27.25 24.69
N ALA A 22 -18.31 -28.49 24.95
CA ALA A 22 -19.64 -28.84 25.45
C ALA A 22 -19.57 -29.09 26.96
N ARG A 23 -20.41 -28.39 27.74
CA ARG A 23 -20.43 -28.48 29.21
C ARG A 23 -21.80 -28.87 29.73
N GLY A 24 -21.80 -29.57 30.85
CA GLY A 24 -23.02 -29.88 31.56
C GLY A 24 -22.74 -30.60 32.87
N TRP A 25 -23.77 -31.26 33.40
CA TRP A 25 -23.65 -32.11 34.57
C TRP A 25 -24.55 -33.32 34.45
N ALA A 26 -24.13 -34.45 35.02
CA ALA A 26 -24.95 -35.64 35.14
C ALA A 26 -24.48 -36.56 36.27
N PHE A 27 -25.39 -37.27 36.93
CA PHE A 27 -25.08 -38.19 38.02
C PHE A 27 -26.10 -39.32 38.15
N ASP A 28 -25.70 -40.42 38.82
CA ASP A 28 -26.61 -41.51 39.22
C ASP A 28 -27.39 -41.11 40.48
N ARG A 29 -28.74 -41.15 40.43
CA ARG A 29 -29.58 -40.88 41.59
C ARG A 29 -29.44 -41.94 42.69
N LEU A 30 -28.95 -43.14 42.37
CA LEU A 30 -28.79 -44.20 43.35
C LEU A 30 -27.58 -43.91 44.27
N PRO A 31 -27.77 -43.94 45.60
CA PRO A 31 -26.66 -43.83 46.55
C PRO A 31 -25.57 -44.88 46.24
N PRO A 32 -24.28 -44.52 46.23
CA PRO A 32 -23.69 -43.29 46.80
C PRO A 32 -23.59 -42.09 45.83
N HIS A 33 -24.44 -42.00 44.80
CA HIS A 33 -24.38 -40.96 43.76
C HIS A 33 -23.08 -41.01 42.95
N ALA A 34 -22.80 -42.19 42.39
CA ALA A 34 -21.62 -42.41 41.59
C ALA A 34 -21.59 -41.49 40.36
N VAL A 35 -20.36 -41.22 39.91
CA VAL A 35 -20.08 -40.48 38.67
C VAL A 35 -20.82 -41.14 37.50
N ALA A 36 -21.65 -40.37 36.80
CA ALA A 36 -22.33 -40.88 35.60
C ALA A 36 -21.33 -41.02 34.44
N LYS A 37 -21.57 -42.03 33.60
CA LYS A 37 -20.86 -42.22 32.33
C LYS A 37 -21.78 -41.81 31.19
N LEU A 38 -21.25 -40.97 30.30
CA LEU A 38 -21.97 -40.47 29.13
C LEU A 38 -21.33 -40.97 27.84
N HIS A 39 -22.16 -41.34 26.88
CA HIS A 39 -21.80 -41.54 25.48
C HIS A 39 -22.02 -40.22 24.74
N VAL A 40 -20.98 -39.73 24.06
CA VAL A 40 -21.02 -38.49 23.28
C VAL A 40 -21.24 -38.85 21.83
N LEU A 41 -22.31 -38.30 21.24
CA LEU A 41 -22.65 -38.51 19.84
C LEU A 41 -22.53 -37.19 19.09
N ILE A 42 -21.80 -37.20 17.96
CA ILE A 42 -21.81 -36.11 16.97
C ILE A 42 -22.38 -36.66 15.67
N ASP A 43 -23.37 -35.99 15.08
CA ASP A 43 -24.10 -36.43 13.88
C ASP A 43 -24.58 -37.89 13.96
N ASN A 44 -25.10 -38.23 15.14
CA ASN A 44 -25.62 -39.54 15.50
C ASN A 44 -24.58 -40.68 15.46
N GLN A 45 -23.29 -40.36 15.42
CA GLN A 45 -22.17 -41.30 15.58
C GLN A 45 -21.55 -41.13 16.96
N GLU A 46 -21.30 -42.23 17.67
CA GLU A 46 -20.60 -42.19 18.95
C GLU A 46 -19.12 -41.88 18.74
N VAL A 47 -18.67 -40.74 19.26
CA VAL A 47 -17.29 -40.25 19.10
C VAL A 47 -16.44 -40.44 20.35
N ALA A 48 -17.07 -40.51 21.53
CA ALA A 48 -16.36 -40.65 22.80
C ALA A 48 -17.26 -41.17 23.93
N GLN A 49 -16.63 -41.60 25.02
CA GLN A 49 -17.27 -41.87 26.31
C GLN A 49 -16.56 -41.05 27.39
N ILE A 50 -17.33 -40.32 28.20
CA ILE A 50 -16.79 -39.43 29.24
C ILE A 50 -17.40 -39.76 30.61
N LEU A 51 -16.69 -39.35 31.65
CA LEU A 51 -17.14 -39.41 33.04
C LEU A 51 -17.54 -38.01 33.50
N CYS A 52 -18.59 -37.93 34.31
CA CYS A 52 -19.03 -36.68 34.94
C CYS A 52 -18.29 -36.42 36.27
N ASP A 53 -16.98 -36.23 36.22
CA ASP A 53 -16.11 -36.09 37.39
C ASP A 53 -15.59 -34.66 37.65
N ALA A 54 -16.04 -33.69 36.86
CA ALA A 54 -15.69 -32.28 37.05
C ALA A 54 -16.46 -31.66 38.23
N GLU A 55 -15.82 -30.71 38.91
CA GLU A 55 -16.37 -30.03 40.09
C GLU A 55 -17.47 -29.04 39.70
N ARG A 56 -18.68 -29.24 40.25
CA ARG A 56 -19.87 -28.38 40.10
C ARG A 56 -20.55 -28.17 41.46
N PRO A 57 -19.94 -27.37 42.35
CA PRO A 57 -20.49 -27.11 43.68
C PRO A 57 -21.82 -26.36 43.63
N ASP A 58 -22.06 -25.56 42.59
CA ASP A 58 -23.34 -24.90 42.31
C ASP A 58 -24.49 -25.91 42.15
N VAL A 59 -24.27 -26.95 41.34
CA VAL A 59 -25.25 -28.02 41.10
C VAL A 59 -25.42 -28.89 42.34
N ALA A 60 -24.31 -29.29 42.97
CA ALA A 60 -24.36 -30.12 44.16
C ALA A 60 -25.09 -29.45 45.33
N ASN A 61 -24.89 -28.14 45.54
CA ASN A 61 -25.61 -27.37 46.56
C ASN A 61 -27.10 -27.24 46.21
N ALA A 62 -27.44 -26.98 44.95
CA ALA A 62 -28.83 -26.85 44.52
C ALA A 62 -29.63 -28.16 44.65
N LEU A 63 -28.97 -29.31 44.46
CA LEU A 63 -29.57 -30.64 44.49
C LEU A 63 -29.33 -31.41 45.80
N GLY A 64 -28.58 -30.84 46.75
CA GLY A 64 -28.27 -31.46 48.04
C GLY A 64 -27.39 -32.72 47.94
N LEU A 65 -26.45 -32.75 47.00
CA LEU A 65 -25.60 -33.91 46.76
C LEU A 65 -24.38 -33.93 47.70
N GLY A 66 -23.98 -35.13 48.12
CA GLY A 66 -22.78 -35.33 48.98
C GLY A 66 -21.45 -35.18 48.26
N SER A 67 -21.46 -35.08 46.92
CA SER A 67 -20.28 -34.89 46.07
C SER A 67 -20.54 -33.77 45.06
N SER A 68 -19.55 -32.92 44.83
CA SER A 68 -19.56 -31.90 43.78
C SER A 68 -19.06 -32.40 42.43
N LYS A 69 -18.55 -33.63 42.35
CA LYS A 69 -18.10 -34.27 41.10
C LYS A 69 -19.27 -34.82 40.31
N VAL A 70 -19.95 -33.92 39.61
CA VAL A 70 -21.12 -34.23 38.77
C VAL A 70 -21.07 -33.52 37.42
N GLY A 71 -20.07 -32.66 37.19
CA GLY A 71 -19.90 -31.94 35.93
C GLY A 71 -19.21 -32.77 34.87
N PHE A 72 -19.42 -32.41 33.61
CA PHE A 72 -18.60 -32.88 32.49
C PHE A 72 -18.18 -31.72 31.60
N GLU A 73 -17.00 -31.85 31.00
CA GLU A 73 -16.50 -30.97 29.95
C GLU A 73 -16.00 -31.85 28.80
N PHE A 74 -16.46 -31.58 27.59
CA PHE A 74 -16.07 -32.32 26.40
C PHE A 74 -15.54 -31.39 25.32
N HIS A 75 -14.31 -31.64 24.86
CA HIS A 75 -13.72 -30.94 23.72
C HIS A 75 -14.17 -31.59 22.41
N ILE A 76 -14.79 -30.80 21.54
CA ILE A 76 -15.19 -31.26 20.21
C ILE A 76 -13.92 -31.58 19.42
N PRO A 77 -13.81 -32.79 18.81
CA PRO A 77 -12.66 -33.14 17.99
C PRO A 77 -12.51 -32.22 16.77
N ASP A 78 -11.27 -31.91 16.39
CA ASP A 78 -10.94 -31.02 15.26
C ASP A 78 -11.62 -31.42 13.93
N ALA A 79 -11.91 -32.72 13.76
CA ALA A 79 -12.61 -33.25 12.58
C ALA A 79 -14.04 -32.70 12.39
N PHE A 80 -14.65 -32.16 13.45
CA PHE A 80 -15.98 -31.52 13.44
C PHE A 80 -15.88 -30.00 13.59
N ILE A 81 -14.68 -29.44 13.40
CA ILE A 81 -14.40 -28.00 13.32
C ILE A 81 -14.05 -27.66 11.86
N ASP A 82 -14.98 -27.98 10.95
CA ASP A 82 -14.83 -27.85 9.49
C ASP A 82 -15.61 -26.65 8.89
N GLY A 83 -16.36 -25.92 9.72
CA GLY A 83 -17.24 -24.82 9.34
C GLY A 83 -18.67 -25.23 8.99
N ASP A 84 -18.97 -26.52 8.93
CA ASP A 84 -20.31 -27.04 8.64
C ASP A 84 -21.17 -27.13 9.92
N LYS A 85 -22.47 -27.39 9.74
CA LYS A 85 -23.40 -27.59 10.86
C LYS A 85 -23.34 -29.04 11.32
N HIS A 86 -23.16 -29.23 12.62
CA HIS A 86 -23.17 -30.51 13.28
C HIS A 86 -24.18 -30.55 14.43
N THR A 87 -24.52 -31.76 14.83
CA THR A 87 -25.37 -32.03 15.99
C THR A 87 -24.60 -32.77 17.06
N ILE A 88 -24.74 -32.36 18.33
CA ILE A 88 -24.15 -33.05 19.49
C ILE A 88 -25.24 -33.50 20.45
N ALA A 89 -25.08 -34.70 20.99
CA ALA A 89 -25.96 -35.26 22.02
C ALA A 89 -25.15 -36.06 23.05
N PHE A 90 -25.59 -35.99 24.29
CA PHE A 90 -25.05 -36.80 25.39
C PHE A 90 -26.10 -37.83 25.80
N ARG A 91 -25.70 -39.09 25.94
CA ARG A 91 -26.59 -40.18 26.36
C ARG A 91 -26.03 -40.94 27.56
N PHE A 92 -26.90 -41.30 28.48
CA PHE A 92 -26.57 -42.20 29.58
C PHE A 92 -26.32 -43.63 29.08
N SER A 93 -25.78 -44.49 29.96
CA SER A 93 -25.57 -45.91 29.65
C SER A 93 -26.87 -46.68 29.36
N ASP A 94 -28.03 -46.18 29.80
CA ASP A 94 -29.36 -46.70 29.47
C ASP A 94 -29.94 -46.10 28.16
N ARG A 95 -29.12 -45.33 27.42
CA ARG A 95 -29.43 -44.65 26.15
C ARG A 95 -30.38 -43.46 26.26
N LEU A 96 -30.83 -43.09 27.45
CA LEU A 96 -31.60 -41.86 27.63
C LEU A 96 -30.73 -40.63 27.35
N ALA A 97 -31.30 -39.63 26.71
CA ALA A 97 -30.60 -38.38 26.42
C ALA A 97 -30.46 -37.51 27.67
N VAL A 98 -29.35 -36.79 27.75
CA VAL A 98 -29.20 -35.66 28.67
C VAL A 98 -29.92 -34.47 28.05
N PRO A 99 -30.96 -33.93 28.70
CA PRO A 99 -31.75 -32.85 28.13
C PRO A 99 -30.95 -31.55 28.01
N TYR A 100 -31.20 -30.81 26.94
CA TYR A 100 -30.69 -29.47 26.68
C TYR A 100 -31.84 -28.46 26.61
N SER A 101 -31.75 -27.34 27.33
CA SER A 101 -32.72 -26.24 27.19
C SER A 101 -32.04 -24.98 26.67
N ALA A 102 -32.19 -24.73 25.37
CA ALA A 102 -32.07 -23.39 24.79
C ALA A 102 -33.33 -22.99 24.03
N ALA A 103 -34.48 -23.55 24.44
CA ALA A 103 -35.75 -23.20 23.84
C ALA A 103 -36.45 -22.12 24.70
N PRO A 104 -37.10 -21.12 24.09
CA PRO A 104 -37.87 -20.12 24.83
C PRO A 104 -38.91 -20.79 25.75
N GLU A 105 -39.21 -20.15 26.89
CA GLU A 105 -40.11 -20.69 27.91
C GLU A 105 -41.38 -21.32 27.30
N GLY A 106 -41.51 -22.64 27.41
CA GLY A 106 -42.68 -23.41 26.94
C GLY A 106 -42.38 -24.55 25.97
N ASP A 107 -41.18 -24.64 25.41
CA ASP A 107 -40.78 -25.76 24.53
C ASP A 107 -40.25 -26.96 25.32
N ALA A 108 -40.48 -28.17 24.79
CA ALA A 108 -39.95 -29.40 25.37
C ALA A 108 -38.40 -29.42 25.31
N PRO A 109 -37.70 -29.94 26.34
CA PRO A 109 -36.26 -30.10 26.31
C PRO A 109 -35.84 -30.93 25.10
N LYS A 110 -34.76 -30.52 24.43
CA LYS A 110 -34.24 -31.20 23.24
C LYS A 110 -33.15 -32.18 23.65
N ASP A 111 -33.13 -33.32 22.98
CA ASP A 111 -32.12 -34.38 23.20
C ASP A 111 -30.82 -34.15 22.40
N VAL A 112 -30.81 -33.10 21.57
CA VAL A 112 -29.74 -32.77 20.63
C VAL A 112 -29.56 -31.26 20.58
N HIS A 113 -28.30 -30.82 20.53
CA HIS A 113 -27.90 -29.45 20.28
C HIS A 113 -27.26 -29.33 18.90
N THR A 114 -27.49 -28.22 18.19
CA THR A 114 -26.87 -27.96 16.89
C THR A 114 -25.81 -26.88 17.04
N PHE A 115 -24.58 -27.19 16.65
CA PHE A 115 -23.47 -26.24 16.62
C PHE A 115 -22.93 -26.11 15.20
N VAL A 116 -22.26 -25.00 14.89
CA VAL A 116 -21.45 -24.88 13.69
C VAL A 116 -20.03 -25.26 14.08
N GLY A 117 -19.35 -26.09 13.29
CA GLY A 117 -17.95 -26.50 13.44
C GLY A 117 -16.97 -25.35 13.24
N TYR A 118 -17.21 -24.22 13.88
CA TYR A 118 -16.41 -23.01 13.80
C TYR A 118 -16.11 -22.55 15.22
N ILE A 119 -14.83 -22.61 15.59
CA ILE A 119 -14.33 -22.02 16.83
C ILE A 119 -13.94 -20.58 16.51
N ARG A 120 -14.48 -19.63 17.28
CA ARG A 120 -14.11 -18.22 17.11
C ARG A 120 -12.62 -18.06 17.38
N PRO A 121 -11.85 -17.42 16.47
CA PRO A 121 -10.48 -17.11 16.75
C PRO A 121 -10.39 -16.16 17.93
N THR A 122 -9.38 -16.37 18.77
CA THR A 122 -8.96 -15.36 19.73
C THR A 122 -8.01 -14.40 19.04
N TYR A 123 -8.23 -13.10 19.24
CA TYR A 123 -7.40 -12.06 18.67
C TYR A 123 -6.58 -11.38 19.74
N GLN A 124 -5.31 -11.10 19.42
CA GLN A 124 -4.44 -10.26 20.23
C GLN A 124 -3.80 -9.24 19.30
N GLY A 125 -3.91 -7.95 19.58
CA GLY A 125 -3.38 -6.92 18.71
C GLY A 125 -3.43 -5.54 19.35
N PHE A 126 -2.59 -4.64 18.86
CA PHE A 126 -2.46 -3.28 19.37
C PHE A 126 -2.30 -2.28 18.23
N VAL A 127 -2.89 -1.10 18.39
CA VAL A 127 -2.73 0.04 17.49
C VAL A 127 -1.64 0.97 18.01
N ASP A 128 -0.53 1.07 17.28
CA ASP A 128 0.62 1.91 17.66
C ASP A 128 0.32 3.42 17.53
N GLY A 129 -0.75 3.77 16.80
CA GLY A 129 -1.17 5.13 16.50
C GLY A 129 -0.75 5.60 15.11
N ILE A 130 -0.82 6.92 14.88
CA ILE A 130 -0.48 7.56 13.61
C ILE A 130 0.85 8.30 13.75
N LYS A 131 1.78 8.05 12.82
CA LYS A 131 3.05 8.77 12.70
C LYS A 131 3.31 9.08 11.22
N GLN A 132 3.64 10.33 10.88
CA GLN A 132 3.93 10.75 9.50
C GLN A 132 2.77 10.44 8.52
N GLY A 133 1.52 10.62 8.99
CA GLY A 133 0.31 10.30 8.21
C GLY A 133 0.06 8.81 7.96
N VAL A 134 0.76 7.93 8.67
CA VAL A 134 0.65 6.47 8.53
C VAL A 134 0.19 5.86 9.86
N LEU A 135 -0.92 5.13 9.82
CA LEU A 135 -1.43 4.35 10.95
C LEU A 135 -0.76 2.98 10.95
N ARG A 136 -0.23 2.57 12.11
CA ARG A 136 0.42 1.27 12.28
C ARG A 136 -0.16 0.51 13.47
N GLY A 137 -0.01 -0.79 13.41
CA GLY A 137 -0.29 -1.69 14.51
C GLY A 137 0.05 -3.12 14.12
N TRP A 138 -0.39 -4.05 14.94
CA TRP A 138 -0.25 -5.47 14.69
C TRP A 138 -1.45 -6.22 15.25
N VAL A 139 -1.75 -7.36 14.67
CA VAL A 139 -2.76 -8.28 15.17
C VAL A 139 -2.40 -9.71 14.77
N VAL A 140 -2.60 -10.61 15.71
CA VAL A 140 -2.52 -12.05 15.51
C VAL A 140 -3.81 -12.71 15.92
N GLN A 141 -4.09 -13.84 15.29
CA GLN A 141 -5.16 -14.74 15.69
C GLN A 141 -4.56 -16.04 16.21
N SER A 142 -5.23 -16.65 17.18
CA SER A 142 -4.97 -18.02 17.60
C SER A 142 -6.27 -18.78 17.75
N GLN A 143 -6.26 -20.01 17.27
CA GLN A 143 -7.27 -20.99 17.66
C GLN A 143 -6.85 -21.65 18.97
N ARG A 144 -7.76 -22.37 19.61
CA ARG A 144 -7.54 -22.99 20.92
C ARG A 144 -6.27 -23.84 20.93
N GLY A 145 -5.26 -23.40 21.70
CA GLY A 145 -3.97 -24.09 21.82
C GLY A 145 -3.12 -24.12 20.54
N GLY A 146 -3.58 -23.46 19.46
CA GLY A 146 -2.91 -23.38 18.18
C GLY A 146 -1.87 -22.25 18.11
N PRO A 147 -1.04 -22.23 17.05
CA PRO A 147 -0.06 -21.18 16.85
C PRO A 147 -0.72 -19.82 16.64
N LYS A 148 -0.07 -18.76 17.10
CA LYS A 148 -0.48 -17.38 16.83
C LYS A 148 -0.04 -16.99 15.42
N MET A 149 -1.00 -16.76 14.54
CA MET A 149 -0.78 -16.44 13.14
C MET A 149 -1.13 -14.99 12.83
N GLY A 150 -0.37 -14.38 11.93
CA GLY A 150 -0.69 -13.08 11.35
C GLY A 150 -1.72 -13.22 10.23
N GLY A 151 -1.75 -12.25 9.31
CA GLY A 151 -2.64 -12.26 8.17
C GLY A 151 -4.12 -11.99 8.51
N VAL A 152 -4.40 -11.47 9.71
CA VAL A 152 -5.74 -11.09 10.15
C VAL A 152 -6.20 -9.84 9.40
N THR A 153 -7.45 -9.81 8.95
CA THR A 153 -8.02 -8.62 8.29
C THR A 153 -8.52 -7.64 9.33
N VAL A 154 -8.14 -6.37 9.21
CA VAL A 154 -8.63 -5.27 10.04
C VAL A 154 -9.37 -4.25 9.19
N ALA A 155 -10.43 -3.67 9.74
CA ALA A 155 -11.17 -2.55 9.16
C ALA A 155 -10.86 -1.27 9.94
N LEU A 156 -10.62 -0.19 9.20
CA LEU A 156 -10.35 1.13 9.75
C LEU A 156 -11.53 2.06 9.48
N SER A 157 -11.95 2.82 10.48
CA SER A 157 -12.89 3.93 10.31
C SER A 157 -12.40 5.20 11.00
N ALA A 158 -12.86 6.36 10.49
CA ALA A 158 -12.62 7.66 11.09
C ALA A 158 -13.95 8.40 11.29
N ASN A 159 -14.26 8.80 12.52
CA ASN A 159 -15.54 9.39 12.92
C ASN A 159 -16.75 8.57 12.38
N GLY A 160 -16.66 7.23 12.46
CA GLY A 160 -17.67 6.31 11.96
C GLY A 160 -17.70 6.10 10.44
N THR A 161 -16.91 6.84 9.65
CA THR A 161 -16.80 6.63 8.20
C THR A 161 -15.77 5.55 7.91
N ASN A 162 -16.16 4.50 7.19
CA ASN A 162 -15.25 3.42 6.79
C ASN A 162 -14.17 3.95 5.83
N LEU A 163 -12.90 3.75 6.19
CA LEU A 163 -11.75 4.13 5.38
C LEU A 163 -11.28 2.98 4.48
N GLY A 164 -11.39 1.74 4.95
CA GLY A 164 -11.01 0.56 4.21
C GLY A 164 -10.72 -0.64 5.10
N GLN A 165 -10.38 -1.76 4.46
CA GLN A 165 -9.90 -2.97 5.12
C GLN A 165 -8.49 -3.29 4.60
N LEU A 166 -7.67 -3.86 5.48
CA LEU A 166 -6.33 -4.32 5.12
C LEU A 166 -5.98 -5.59 5.88
N LYS A 167 -5.07 -6.37 5.29
CA LYS A 167 -4.54 -7.58 5.91
C LYS A 167 -3.30 -7.24 6.74
N ALA A 168 -3.22 -7.76 7.95
CA ALA A 168 -2.06 -7.63 8.82
C ALA A 168 -0.98 -8.63 8.44
N ASP A 169 -0.33 -8.40 7.31
CA ASP A 169 0.68 -9.26 6.69
C ASP A 169 2.08 -8.60 6.60
N ARG A 170 2.27 -7.46 7.26
CA ARG A 170 3.55 -6.74 7.29
C ARG A 170 4.46 -7.36 8.34
N TYR A 171 5.75 -7.37 8.06
CA TYR A 171 6.76 -7.94 8.95
C TYR A 171 6.94 -7.10 10.24
N ARG A 172 6.82 -7.75 11.39
CA ARG A 172 7.01 -7.24 12.77
C ARG A 172 7.75 -8.29 13.61
N GLY A 173 9.04 -8.47 13.30
CA GLY A 173 9.91 -9.40 14.03
C GLY A 173 10.06 -9.07 15.52
N ASP A 174 9.93 -7.79 15.88
CA ASP A 174 9.89 -7.30 17.26
C ASP A 174 8.71 -7.91 18.05
N VAL A 175 7.52 -7.94 17.45
CA VAL A 175 6.31 -8.51 18.04
C VAL A 175 6.41 -10.02 18.12
N ALA A 176 6.87 -10.67 17.05
CA ALA A 176 7.04 -12.13 17.01
C ALA A 176 8.04 -12.64 18.06
N ALA A 177 9.14 -11.93 18.29
CA ALA A 177 10.11 -12.29 19.32
C ALA A 177 9.52 -12.26 20.74
N VAL A 178 8.57 -11.35 21.01
CA VAL A 178 7.92 -11.21 22.33
C VAL A 178 6.76 -12.19 22.50
N LEU A 179 5.94 -12.38 21.46
CA LEU A 179 4.70 -13.16 21.54
C LEU A 179 4.83 -14.61 21.09
N GLY A 180 5.95 -15.00 20.46
CA GLY A 180 6.12 -16.32 19.86
C GLY A 180 5.11 -16.58 18.74
N CYS A 181 4.90 -15.60 17.86
CA CYS A 181 3.91 -15.65 16.77
C CYS A 181 4.56 -15.56 15.38
N ASP A 182 3.75 -15.71 14.34
CA ASP A 182 4.14 -15.40 12.96
C ASP A 182 4.66 -13.93 12.87
N PRO A 183 5.85 -13.68 12.29
CA PRO A 183 6.38 -12.33 12.13
C PRO A 183 5.59 -11.47 11.15
N ASN A 184 4.76 -12.03 10.27
CA ASN A 184 3.93 -11.24 9.35
C ASN A 184 2.58 -10.89 9.98
N CYS A 185 2.61 -10.13 11.08
CA CYS A 185 1.43 -9.77 11.87
C CYS A 185 1.16 -8.26 11.94
N GLY A 186 1.98 -7.44 11.30
CA GLY A 186 1.84 -5.98 11.27
C GLY A 186 0.85 -5.51 10.23
N PHE A 187 0.26 -4.34 10.44
CA PHE A 187 -0.54 -3.64 9.44
C PHE A 187 -0.12 -2.18 9.34
N GLU A 188 -0.27 -1.63 8.14
CA GLU A 188 0.07 -0.23 7.84
C GLU A 188 -1.00 0.37 6.91
N TYR A 189 -1.56 1.52 7.30
CA TYR A 189 -2.54 2.23 6.49
C TYR A 189 -2.17 3.70 6.30
N ILE A 190 -2.04 4.13 5.04
CA ILE A 190 -1.73 5.52 4.70
C ILE A 190 -3.02 6.34 4.81
N ILE A 191 -3.07 7.26 5.76
CA ILE A 191 -4.25 8.09 6.00
C ILE A 191 -4.42 9.06 4.81
N PRO A 192 -5.58 9.17 4.17
CA PRO A 192 -5.81 10.14 3.10
C PRO A 192 -5.50 11.58 3.53
N GLN A 193 -4.87 12.40 2.68
CA GLN A 193 -4.47 13.78 3.02
C GLN A 193 -5.62 14.63 3.57
N ARG A 194 -6.84 14.49 3.01
CA ARG A 194 -8.06 15.17 3.50
C ARG A 194 -8.40 14.90 4.98
N LEU A 195 -7.89 13.79 5.53
CA LEU A 195 -8.08 13.38 6.91
C LEU A 195 -6.88 13.72 7.83
N ARG A 196 -5.82 14.33 7.29
CA ARG A 196 -4.61 14.75 8.03
C ARG A 196 -4.62 16.22 8.49
N GLY A 197 -5.76 16.89 8.40
CA GLY A 197 -5.90 18.30 8.82
C GLY A 197 -6.03 18.49 10.34
N SER A 198 -6.06 19.75 10.78
CA SER A 198 -6.03 20.19 12.19
C SER A 198 -7.24 19.82 13.05
N THR A 199 -8.29 19.26 12.45
CA THR A 199 -9.48 18.82 13.18
C THR A 199 -9.22 17.45 13.81
N PRO A 200 -9.34 17.31 15.15
CA PRO A 200 -9.23 16.01 15.80
C PRO A 200 -10.23 15.02 15.21
N ARG A 201 -9.76 13.80 14.94
CA ARG A 201 -10.59 12.71 14.43
C ARG A 201 -10.40 11.49 15.32
N GLU A 202 -11.52 10.82 15.63
CA GLU A 202 -11.52 9.52 16.26
C GLU A 202 -11.29 8.45 15.20
N TYR A 203 -10.24 7.67 15.38
CA TYR A 203 -9.95 6.50 14.56
C TYR A 203 -10.29 5.24 15.32
N ARG A 204 -10.93 4.30 14.62
CA ARG A 204 -11.30 2.99 15.16
C ARG A 204 -10.77 1.88 14.27
N VAL A 205 -10.11 0.90 14.88
CA VAL A 205 -9.58 -0.29 14.21
C VAL A 205 -10.25 -1.53 14.80
N VAL A 206 -10.92 -2.31 13.94
CA VAL A 206 -11.61 -3.54 14.34
C VAL A 206 -11.13 -4.72 13.50
N VAL A 207 -11.08 -5.89 14.11
CA VAL A 207 -10.79 -7.16 13.46
C VAL A 207 -12.01 -7.68 12.72
N MET A 208 -11.82 -8.27 11.55
CA MET A 208 -12.87 -8.86 10.72
C MET A 208 -12.73 -10.39 10.68
N PRO A 209 -13.85 -11.14 10.63
CA PRO A 209 -15.23 -10.67 10.49
C PRO A 209 -15.96 -10.31 11.80
N GLU A 210 -15.42 -10.67 12.97
CA GLU A 210 -16.12 -10.56 14.26
C GLU A 210 -16.37 -9.13 14.73
N LYS A 211 -15.73 -8.13 14.10
CA LYS A 211 -15.77 -6.70 14.47
C LYS A 211 -15.30 -6.42 15.89
N THR A 212 -14.36 -7.21 16.38
CA THR A 212 -13.72 -7.03 17.68
C THR A 212 -12.76 -5.84 17.62
N GLU A 213 -12.88 -4.92 18.57
CA GLU A 213 -12.00 -3.75 18.64
C GLU A 213 -10.60 -4.13 19.13
N LEU A 214 -9.56 -3.55 18.51
CA LEU A 214 -8.17 -3.79 18.92
C LEU A 214 -7.76 -2.91 20.10
N ASP A 215 -6.78 -3.36 20.88
CA ASP A 215 -6.22 -2.54 21.95
C ASP A 215 -5.57 -1.27 21.36
N GLY A 216 -5.72 -0.14 22.05
CA GLY A 216 -5.31 1.16 21.52
C GLY A 216 -6.32 1.79 20.54
N SER A 217 -7.45 1.13 20.28
CA SER A 217 -8.64 1.70 19.62
C SER A 217 -9.80 1.83 20.63
N PRO A 218 -10.66 2.87 20.52
CA PRO A 218 -10.52 4.00 19.62
C PRO A 218 -9.47 4.98 20.14
N PHE A 219 -8.90 5.79 19.26
CA PHE A 219 -7.97 6.85 19.65
C PHE A 219 -8.22 8.13 18.85
N VAL A 220 -7.89 9.27 19.44
CA VAL A 220 -8.06 10.60 18.83
C VAL A 220 -6.68 11.18 18.52
N THR A 221 -6.52 11.75 17.32
CA THR A 221 -5.26 12.41 16.98
C THR A 221 -5.05 13.68 17.81
N SER A 222 -3.83 13.88 18.31
CA SER A 222 -3.49 15.01 19.16
C SER A 222 -3.12 16.25 18.33
N ILE A 223 -3.60 17.42 18.76
CA ILE A 223 -3.40 18.73 18.12
C ILE A 223 -1.92 19.03 17.79
N ALA A 224 -0.94 18.58 18.58
CA ALA A 224 0.46 18.99 18.43
C ALA A 224 1.21 18.34 17.25
N ASN A 225 1.07 17.02 17.04
CA ASN A 225 1.65 16.35 15.86
C ASN A 225 0.90 16.76 14.58
N ASP A 226 -0.41 16.92 14.68
CA ASP A 226 -1.27 17.33 13.59
C ASP A 226 -1.02 18.79 13.20
N GLN A 227 -0.64 19.69 14.12
CA GLN A 227 -0.37 21.10 13.80
C GLN A 227 0.85 21.29 12.90
N LEU A 228 1.93 20.53 13.11
CA LEU A 228 3.13 20.61 12.27
C LEU A 228 2.87 20.01 10.88
N GLU A 229 2.23 18.84 10.81
CA GLU A 229 1.85 18.22 9.53
C GLU A 229 0.81 19.07 8.78
N THR A 230 -0.20 19.60 9.48
CA THR A 230 -1.20 20.51 8.90
C THR A 230 -0.55 21.79 8.41
N ARG A 231 0.37 22.40 9.18
CA ARG A 231 1.10 23.58 8.69
C ARG A 231 1.90 23.29 7.43
N LEU A 232 2.52 22.12 7.31
CA LEU A 232 3.28 21.77 6.11
C LEU A 232 2.36 21.58 4.90
N VAL A 233 1.18 20.97 5.09
CA VAL A 233 0.16 20.83 4.04
C VAL A 233 -0.43 22.20 3.68
N ASP A 234 -0.81 23.02 4.65
CA ASP A 234 -1.34 24.38 4.45
C ASP A 234 -0.33 25.27 3.70
N ILE A 235 0.97 25.14 4.02
CA ILE A 235 2.03 25.84 3.30
C ILE A 235 2.11 25.34 1.85
N ALA A 236 2.05 24.03 1.62
CA ALA A 236 2.06 23.47 0.27
C ALA A 236 0.86 23.94 -0.57
N ASP A 237 -0.35 23.91 0.01
CA ASP A 237 -1.57 24.38 -0.63
C ASP A 237 -1.52 25.89 -0.90
N THR A 238 -0.93 26.67 0.02
CA THR A 238 -0.69 28.11 -0.18
C THR A 238 0.28 28.37 -1.32
N ILE A 239 1.35 27.56 -1.44
CA ILE A 239 2.31 27.66 -2.56
C ILE A 239 1.59 27.36 -3.88
N ASP A 240 0.78 26.32 -3.94
CA ASP A 240 0.03 25.95 -5.15
C ASP A 240 -1.00 27.03 -5.54
N ALA A 241 -1.70 27.61 -4.56
CA ALA A 241 -2.63 28.71 -4.78
C ALA A 241 -1.90 29.96 -5.29
N LEU A 242 -0.77 30.31 -4.69
CA LEU A 242 0.07 31.42 -5.14
C LEU A 242 0.61 31.16 -6.54
N GLN A 243 1.03 29.95 -6.88
CA GLN A 243 1.49 29.61 -8.24
C GLN A 243 0.36 29.72 -9.27
N LYS A 244 -0.88 29.32 -8.92
CA LYS A 244 -2.06 29.51 -9.78
C LYS A 244 -2.37 30.98 -9.99
N GLU A 245 -2.38 31.79 -8.93
CA GLU A 245 -2.59 33.24 -9.05
C GLU A 245 -1.45 33.91 -9.82
N LEU A 246 -0.19 33.53 -9.58
CA LEU A 246 0.93 34.05 -10.37
C LEU A 246 0.82 33.67 -11.85
N THR A 247 0.32 32.46 -12.15
CA THR A 247 0.07 32.00 -13.53
C THR A 247 -1.09 32.76 -14.16
N ARG A 248 -2.17 32.99 -13.40
CA ARG A 248 -3.32 33.78 -13.82
C ARG A 248 -2.93 35.23 -14.10
N LEU A 249 -2.26 35.89 -13.16
CA LEU A 249 -1.74 37.26 -13.32
C LEU A 249 -0.77 37.35 -14.48
N ARG A 250 0.14 36.38 -14.66
CA ARG A 250 1.01 36.32 -15.86
C ARG A 250 0.19 36.22 -17.15
N THR A 251 -0.92 35.49 -17.13
CA THR A 251 -1.79 35.31 -18.31
C THR A 251 -2.63 36.57 -18.56
N GLU A 252 -3.18 37.19 -17.52
CA GLU A 252 -3.89 38.47 -17.62
C GLU A 252 -2.95 39.58 -18.10
N ILE A 253 -1.75 39.68 -17.53
CA ILE A 253 -0.70 40.59 -18.01
C ILE A 253 -0.36 40.28 -19.47
N ARG A 254 -0.19 39.00 -19.85
CA ARG A 254 0.08 38.60 -21.24
C ARG A 254 -1.06 38.98 -22.19
N ASN A 255 -2.31 39.03 -21.71
CA ASN A 255 -3.49 39.38 -22.48
C ASN A 255 -3.78 40.89 -22.53
N VAL A 256 -3.39 41.65 -21.49
CA VAL A 256 -3.57 43.11 -21.38
C VAL A 256 -2.40 43.87 -21.99
N ILE A 257 -1.18 43.34 -21.87
CA ILE A 257 -0.07 43.79 -22.72
C ILE A 257 -0.46 43.38 -24.14
N PRO A 258 -0.56 44.32 -25.09
CA PRO A 258 -0.70 43.96 -26.49
C PRO A 258 0.45 43.01 -26.82
N GLN A 259 0.16 41.73 -27.06
CA GLN A 259 1.10 40.92 -27.81
C GLN A 259 1.22 41.66 -29.15
N PRO A 260 2.42 42.09 -29.57
CA PRO A 260 2.58 42.55 -30.93
C PRO A 260 2.06 41.40 -31.78
N GLY A 261 0.97 41.62 -32.53
CA GLY A 261 0.55 40.66 -33.52
C GLY A 261 1.80 40.39 -34.34
N PHE A 262 2.30 39.15 -34.34
CA PHE A 262 3.53 38.81 -35.03
C PHE A 262 3.31 39.10 -36.51
N ASN A 263 3.71 40.29 -36.91
CA ASN A 263 3.97 40.65 -38.28
C ASN A 263 5.49 40.52 -38.43
N LEU A 264 5.94 39.84 -39.49
CA LEU A 264 7.36 39.66 -39.81
C LEU A 264 8.14 40.99 -39.95
N GLY A 265 7.46 42.14 -39.92
CA GLY A 265 8.07 43.48 -39.94
C GLY A 265 8.89 43.86 -38.71
N ASP A 266 8.65 43.27 -37.52
CA ASP A 266 9.34 43.65 -36.27
C ASP A 266 10.25 42.55 -35.68
N TYR A 267 10.43 41.42 -36.40
CA TYR A 267 11.35 40.36 -35.99
C TYR A 267 12.77 40.90 -35.75
N ASP A 268 13.19 41.85 -36.59
CA ASP A 268 14.50 42.48 -36.52
C ASP A 268 14.71 43.27 -35.22
N THR A 269 13.69 44.00 -34.75
CA THR A 269 13.75 44.79 -33.52
C THR A 269 13.79 43.89 -32.28
N TRP A 270 12.99 42.82 -32.28
CA TRP A 270 13.03 41.79 -31.23
C TRP A 270 14.36 41.03 -31.23
N ALA A 271 14.84 40.59 -32.40
CA ALA A 271 16.08 39.85 -32.56
C ALA A 271 17.27 40.71 -32.09
N ARG A 272 17.35 41.98 -32.49
CA ARG A 272 18.40 42.90 -32.01
C ARG A 272 18.41 43.02 -30.49
N ARG A 273 17.25 43.16 -29.85
CA ARG A 273 17.16 43.30 -28.38
C ARG A 273 17.44 41.99 -27.66
N TYR A 274 16.98 40.87 -28.18
CA TYR A 274 17.19 39.54 -27.60
C TYR A 274 18.65 39.10 -27.74
N TYR A 275 19.23 39.20 -28.94
CA TYR A 275 20.62 38.81 -29.19
C TYR A 275 21.65 39.75 -28.54
N ALA A 276 21.31 41.03 -28.29
CA ALA A 276 22.20 41.96 -27.57
C ALA A 276 22.56 41.45 -26.18
N ASP A 277 21.60 40.90 -25.44
CA ASP A 277 21.81 40.44 -24.06
C ASP A 277 22.01 38.91 -23.95
N LEU A 278 21.73 38.15 -25.00
CA LEU A 278 21.76 36.68 -24.95
C LEU A 278 23.13 36.13 -24.57
N ARG A 279 24.22 36.67 -25.14
CA ARG A 279 25.59 36.25 -24.82
C ARG A 279 25.91 36.44 -23.33
N SER A 280 25.65 37.64 -22.80
CA SER A 280 25.92 37.98 -21.40
C SER A 280 25.08 37.12 -20.45
N ARG A 281 23.79 36.95 -20.74
CA ARG A 281 22.88 36.13 -19.91
C ARG A 281 23.26 34.66 -19.89
N VAL A 282 23.60 34.08 -21.03
CA VAL A 282 24.04 32.68 -21.12
C VAL A 282 25.40 32.48 -20.46
N SER A 283 26.31 33.45 -20.54
CA SER A 283 27.59 33.41 -19.82
C SER A 283 27.39 33.38 -18.31
N ILE A 284 26.61 34.32 -17.77
CA ILE A 284 26.30 34.42 -16.32
C ILE A 284 25.62 33.14 -15.82
N ALA A 285 24.65 32.62 -16.57
CA ALA A 285 23.94 31.39 -16.19
C ALA A 285 24.87 30.15 -16.16
N ARG A 286 25.89 30.10 -17.03
CA ARG A 286 26.87 29.01 -17.04
C ARG A 286 27.91 29.11 -15.94
N GLU A 287 28.30 30.33 -15.56
CA GLU A 287 29.16 30.56 -14.39
C GLU A 287 28.44 30.16 -13.09
N ALA A 288 27.15 30.48 -12.99
CA ALA A 288 26.32 30.11 -11.84
C ALA A 288 26.10 28.59 -11.70
N ALA A 289 26.16 27.83 -12.80
CA ALA A 289 25.94 26.38 -12.81
C ALA A 289 26.87 25.68 -13.83
N PRO A 290 28.16 25.46 -13.48
CA PRO A 290 29.12 24.87 -14.40
C PRO A 290 28.77 23.40 -14.70
N LEU A 291 28.93 23.00 -15.97
CA LEU A 291 28.75 21.61 -16.39
C LEU A 291 29.80 20.70 -15.73
N LYS A 292 29.38 19.58 -15.14
CA LYS A 292 30.28 18.59 -14.50
C LYS A 292 31.26 17.94 -15.49
N SER A 293 30.83 17.77 -16.73
CA SER A 293 31.67 17.35 -17.86
C SER A 293 31.62 18.43 -18.94
N LYS A 294 32.72 18.58 -19.70
CA LYS A 294 32.78 19.51 -20.83
C LYS A 294 32.67 18.70 -22.13
N PRO A 295 31.46 18.25 -22.52
CA PRO A 295 31.30 17.45 -23.74
C PRO A 295 31.73 18.27 -24.95
N LEU A 296 32.35 17.60 -25.92
CA LEU A 296 32.63 18.20 -27.23
C LEU A 296 31.31 18.27 -28.01
N VAL A 297 30.97 19.47 -28.50
CA VAL A 297 29.84 19.68 -29.41
C VAL A 297 30.36 19.68 -30.84
N SER A 298 29.94 18.69 -31.62
CA SER A 298 30.32 18.58 -33.03
C SER A 298 29.19 19.15 -33.90
N VAL A 299 29.48 20.25 -34.59
CA VAL A 299 28.53 20.93 -35.48
C VAL A 299 28.79 20.46 -36.91
N LEU A 300 27.81 19.81 -37.54
CA LEU A 300 27.92 19.35 -38.93
C LEU A 300 27.18 20.28 -39.87
N VAL A 301 27.89 20.81 -40.86
CA VAL A 301 27.35 21.72 -41.90
C VAL A 301 27.49 21.06 -43.27
N PRO A 302 26.45 20.37 -43.77
CA PRO A 302 26.43 19.94 -45.16
C PRO A 302 26.31 21.16 -46.07
N THR A 303 27.26 21.32 -46.98
CA THR A 303 27.37 22.51 -47.83
C THR A 303 27.06 22.15 -49.27
N TYR A 304 25.97 22.71 -49.83
CA TYR A 304 25.63 22.60 -51.25
C TYR A 304 25.28 23.98 -51.82
N LYS A 305 26.21 24.57 -52.59
CA LYS A 305 26.05 25.88 -53.25
C LYS A 305 25.42 26.97 -52.35
N PRO A 306 25.97 27.24 -51.16
CA PRO A 306 25.45 28.30 -50.32
C PRO A 306 25.72 29.66 -50.96
N LEU A 307 24.91 30.66 -50.61
CA LEU A 307 25.29 32.05 -50.82
C LEU A 307 26.49 32.37 -49.91
N MET A 308 27.53 33.01 -50.45
CA MET A 308 28.79 33.22 -49.71
C MET A 308 28.58 34.00 -48.40
N SER A 309 27.71 35.03 -48.42
CA SER A 309 27.38 35.81 -47.22
C SER A 309 26.78 34.96 -46.10
N ASP A 310 25.88 34.04 -46.46
CA ASP A 310 25.17 33.19 -45.51
C ASP A 310 26.11 32.12 -44.97
N PHE A 311 26.97 31.58 -45.84
CA PHE A 311 28.02 30.63 -45.47
C PHE A 311 28.98 31.24 -44.45
N GLU A 312 29.49 32.44 -44.72
CA GLU A 312 30.38 33.15 -43.80
C GLU A 312 29.68 33.50 -42.48
N ALA A 313 28.44 34.01 -42.54
CA ALA A 313 27.67 34.34 -41.35
C ALA A 313 27.41 33.10 -40.47
N ALA A 314 27.09 31.96 -41.09
CA ALA A 314 26.88 30.70 -40.38
C ALA A 314 28.15 30.25 -39.65
N ILE A 315 29.31 30.27 -40.33
CA ILE A 315 30.60 29.89 -39.70
C ILE A 315 30.96 30.86 -38.57
N GLN A 316 30.84 32.17 -38.80
CA GLN A 316 31.13 33.18 -37.78
C GLN A 316 30.21 33.04 -36.55
N SER A 317 28.97 32.59 -36.75
CA SER A 317 28.05 32.31 -35.64
C SER A 317 28.53 31.15 -34.75
N VAL A 318 29.18 30.13 -35.33
CA VAL A 318 29.77 28.99 -34.59
C VAL A 318 31.06 29.42 -33.90
N ILE A 319 31.92 30.17 -34.60
CA ILE A 319 33.15 30.73 -34.02
C ILE A 319 32.82 31.59 -32.79
N GLY A 320 31.75 32.37 -32.87
CA GLY A 320 31.28 33.27 -31.82
C GLY A 320 30.48 32.61 -30.69
N GLN A 321 30.45 31.29 -30.55
CA GLN A 321 29.72 30.63 -29.47
C GLN A 321 30.38 30.87 -28.11
N THR A 322 29.56 31.00 -27.06
CA THR A 322 30.03 31.18 -25.68
C THR A 322 30.58 29.89 -25.06
N TYR A 323 30.33 28.73 -25.68
CA TYR A 323 30.95 27.48 -25.28
C TYR A 323 32.27 27.29 -26.04
N PRO A 324 33.39 26.98 -25.37
CA PRO A 324 34.67 26.83 -26.09
C PRO A 324 34.90 25.43 -26.69
N HIS A 325 34.23 24.39 -26.18
CA HIS A 325 34.48 23.00 -26.57
C HIS A 325 33.56 22.53 -27.71
N TRP A 326 33.82 23.06 -28.90
CA TRP A 326 33.14 22.63 -30.13
C TRP A 326 34.14 22.29 -31.25
N GLU A 327 33.68 21.48 -32.19
CA GLU A 327 34.30 21.28 -33.51
C GLU A 327 33.27 21.56 -34.60
N LEU A 328 33.70 22.15 -35.72
CA LEU A 328 32.85 22.43 -36.87
C LEU A 328 33.30 21.56 -38.03
N ILE A 329 32.43 20.67 -38.51
CA ILE A 329 32.69 19.75 -39.61
C ILE A 329 31.88 20.21 -40.82
N ILE A 330 32.58 20.80 -41.78
CA ILE A 330 31.99 21.25 -43.04
C ILE A 330 32.07 20.11 -44.05
N VAL A 331 30.93 19.61 -44.50
CA VAL A 331 30.85 18.55 -45.50
C VAL A 331 30.56 19.17 -46.86
N ASP A 332 31.60 19.32 -47.69
CA ASP A 332 31.47 19.83 -49.05
C ASP A 332 31.08 18.67 -49.98
N ASP A 333 29.92 18.80 -50.64
CA ASP A 333 29.39 17.79 -51.55
C ASP A 333 30.03 17.82 -52.96
N GLY A 334 31.07 18.64 -53.14
CA GLY A 334 31.88 18.70 -54.35
C GLY A 334 31.21 19.49 -55.48
N ALA A 335 30.21 20.32 -55.17
CA ALA A 335 29.53 21.16 -56.15
C ALA A 335 30.34 22.41 -56.55
N LYS A 336 31.42 22.23 -57.35
CA LYS A 336 32.08 23.17 -58.30
C LYS A 336 32.13 24.70 -57.99
N SER A 337 31.97 25.17 -56.76
CA SER A 337 32.24 26.56 -56.39
C SER A 337 33.64 26.67 -55.83
N ALA A 338 34.61 27.02 -56.68
CA ALA A 338 36.01 27.21 -56.27
C ALA A 338 36.14 28.23 -55.13
N GLU A 339 35.25 29.21 -55.11
CA GLU A 339 35.20 30.27 -54.10
C GLU A 339 34.84 29.73 -52.70
N VAL A 340 33.84 28.86 -52.61
CA VAL A 340 33.41 28.25 -51.33
C VAL A 340 34.49 27.29 -50.82
N ALA A 341 35.09 26.50 -51.72
CA ALA A 341 36.17 25.58 -51.35
C ALA A 341 37.40 26.34 -50.82
N GLU A 342 37.79 27.44 -51.46
CA GLU A 342 38.88 28.29 -50.98
C GLU A 342 38.55 28.93 -49.64
N ARG A 343 37.31 29.41 -49.46
CA ARG A 343 36.88 29.99 -48.19
C ARG A 343 36.84 28.98 -47.05
N ILE A 344 36.40 27.75 -47.31
CA ILE A 344 36.44 26.64 -46.35
C ILE A 344 37.89 26.40 -45.88
N LYS A 345 38.84 26.39 -46.82
CA LYS A 345 40.25 26.18 -46.52
C LYS A 345 40.80 27.31 -45.64
N GLN A 346 40.49 28.57 -45.97
CA GLN A 346 40.88 29.73 -45.16
C GLN A 346 40.37 29.63 -43.72
N TYR A 347 39.12 29.21 -43.51
CA TYR A 347 38.58 29.02 -42.16
C TYR A 347 39.27 27.89 -41.39
N GLY A 348 39.64 26.79 -42.05
CA GLY A 348 40.42 25.71 -41.44
C GLY A 348 41.85 26.12 -41.07
N GLU A 349 42.45 27.05 -41.79
CA GLU A 349 43.76 27.63 -41.45
C GLU A 349 43.67 28.64 -40.29
N GLN A 350 42.55 29.34 -40.17
CA GLN A 350 42.32 30.36 -39.13
C GLN A 350 41.91 29.77 -37.77
N ASP A 351 41.14 28.68 -37.75
CA ASP A 351 40.69 28.04 -36.51
C ASP A 351 40.83 26.51 -36.60
N SER A 352 41.74 25.96 -35.80
CA SER A 352 42.02 24.52 -35.73
C SER A 352 40.83 23.63 -35.36
N ARG A 353 39.72 24.20 -34.86
CA ARG A 353 38.47 23.48 -34.55
C ARG A 353 37.59 23.26 -35.79
N ILE A 354 37.90 23.91 -36.91
CA ILE A 354 37.15 23.80 -38.16
C ILE A 354 37.81 22.76 -39.06
N ARG A 355 37.04 21.76 -39.48
CA ARG A 355 37.49 20.65 -40.33
C ARG A 355 36.60 20.54 -41.55
N ALA A 356 37.22 20.39 -42.72
CA ALA A 356 36.52 20.19 -43.98
C ALA A 356 36.61 18.73 -44.43
N ILE A 357 35.49 18.19 -44.92
CA ILE A 357 35.40 16.87 -45.54
C ILE A 357 34.79 17.04 -46.93
N THR A 358 35.59 16.82 -47.97
CA THR A 358 35.10 16.83 -49.36
C THR A 358 34.66 15.43 -49.79
N LEU A 359 33.41 15.29 -50.20
CA LEU A 359 32.87 14.03 -50.71
C LEU A 359 33.29 13.83 -52.17
N LYS A 360 34.01 12.75 -52.47
CA LYS A 360 34.26 12.30 -53.85
C LYS A 360 32.97 11.71 -54.42
N LYS A 361 32.37 12.35 -55.44
CA LYS A 361 31.15 11.85 -56.11
C LYS A 361 31.31 10.41 -56.61
N LYS A 362 30.40 9.52 -56.21
CA LYS A 362 29.99 8.34 -57.01
C LYS A 362 28.68 8.69 -57.75
N PRO A 363 28.51 8.36 -59.04
CA PRO A 363 27.26 8.64 -59.74
C PRO A 363 26.13 7.78 -59.17
N GLY A 364 25.04 8.41 -58.69
CA GLY A 364 23.76 7.73 -58.46
C GLY A 364 23.36 7.38 -57.03
N ASP A 365 24.14 7.70 -55.99
CA ASP A 365 23.73 7.39 -54.61
C ASP A 365 22.84 8.51 -54.01
N ARG A 366 21.64 8.13 -53.56
CA ARG A 366 20.63 9.02 -52.97
C ARG A 366 20.61 8.96 -51.44
N ARG A 367 21.63 8.36 -50.80
CA ARG A 367 21.79 8.35 -49.34
C ARG A 367 22.51 9.60 -48.85
N ARG A 368 21.73 10.59 -48.39
CA ARG A 368 22.21 11.93 -48.00
C ARG A 368 22.35 12.13 -46.48
N HIS A 369 22.10 11.13 -45.64
CA HIS A 369 22.00 11.30 -44.17
C HIS A 369 22.82 10.31 -43.31
N GLU A 370 23.65 9.44 -43.88
CA GLU A 370 24.28 8.35 -43.10
C GLU A 370 25.80 8.43 -42.89
N CYS A 371 26.49 9.49 -43.34
CA CYS A 371 27.88 9.74 -42.97
C CYS A 371 27.98 10.58 -41.69
N GLY A 372 27.66 9.98 -40.55
CA GLY A 372 27.82 10.61 -39.23
C GLY A 372 27.55 9.71 -38.03
N HIS A 373 27.00 8.51 -38.23
CA HIS A 373 26.68 7.60 -37.13
C HIS A 373 27.80 6.57 -36.92
N GLY A 374 28.77 6.96 -36.10
CA GLY A 374 29.84 6.06 -35.65
C GLY A 374 30.71 6.66 -34.55
N SER A 375 30.19 6.84 -33.33
CA SER A 375 30.91 6.51 -32.08
C SER A 375 30.06 6.88 -30.85
N ARG A 376 29.98 5.95 -29.90
CA ARG A 376 29.33 6.05 -28.58
C ARG A 376 30.25 6.74 -27.56
N ASP A 377 30.70 7.97 -27.83
CA ASP A 377 31.59 8.72 -26.93
C ASP A 377 31.03 10.08 -26.57
N GLY A 378 29.91 10.18 -25.84
CA GLY A 378 29.50 11.42 -25.13
C GLY A 378 29.49 12.75 -25.92
N ARG A 379 29.48 12.72 -27.26
CA ARG A 379 29.51 13.87 -28.16
C ARG A 379 28.09 14.30 -28.50
N ILE A 380 27.86 15.61 -28.49
CA ILE A 380 26.58 16.19 -28.90
C ILE A 380 26.73 16.60 -30.36
N TYR A 381 25.87 16.06 -31.23
CA TYR A 381 25.84 16.42 -32.65
C TYR A 381 24.76 17.47 -32.89
N CYS A 382 25.14 18.60 -33.49
CA CYS A 382 24.20 19.62 -33.96
C CYS A 382 24.28 19.70 -35.49
N LEU A 383 23.13 19.60 -36.15
CA LEU A 383 23.00 19.84 -37.58
C LEU A 383 22.62 21.31 -37.78
N LEU A 384 23.39 22.00 -38.61
CA LEU A 384 23.13 23.36 -39.06
C LEU A 384 22.57 23.36 -40.48
#